data_AF-A0A954KJA5-F1
#
_entry.id   AF-A0A954KJA5-F1
#
_cell.length_a   1.000
_cell.length_b   1.000
_cell.length_c   1.000
_cell.angle_alpha   90.00
_cell.angle_beta   90.00
_cell.angle_gamma   90.00
#
_symmetry.space_group_name_H-M   'P 1'
#
loop_
_entity.id
_entity.type
_entity.pdbx_description
1 polymer ?
#
loop_
_entity_poly.entity_id
_entity_poly.type
_entity_poly.pdbx_seq_one_letter_code
_entity_poly.pdbx_strand_id
1 'polypeptide(L)' 'DVLEILAFVAYRQPVTREEVEQTEKKSVGAILRQLLRRELVALNREDNEETYHTTERFLDLFGLASLADLPRMADFTFK' A
#
# COMPACT_ATOMS: atom_id res chain seq x y z
N ASP A 1 3.60 10.85 -5.05
CA ASP A 1 2.33 10.23 -5.45
C ASP A 1 2.39 8.70 -5.48
N VAL A 2 3.07 8.02 -6.43
CA VAL A 2 3.06 6.53 -6.49
C VAL A 2 3.58 5.88 -5.20
N LEU A 3 4.77 6.28 -4.71
CA LEU A 3 5.34 5.75 -3.48
C LEU A 3 4.48 6.08 -2.25
N GLU A 4 3.76 7.20 -2.29
CA GLU A 4 2.92 7.64 -1.19
C GLU A 4 1.63 6.81 -1.11
N ILE A 5 1.00 6.52 -2.25
CA ILE A 5 -0.12 5.57 -2.33
C ILE A 5 0.35 4.16 -1.95
N LEU A 6 1.52 3.74 -2.42
CA LEU A 6 2.08 2.45 -2.04
C LEU A 6 2.33 2.36 -0.53
N ALA A 7 2.91 3.40 0.06
CA ALA A 7 3.11 3.50 1.51
C ALA A 7 1.77 3.51 2.25
N PHE A 8 0.78 4.26 1.77
CA PHE A 8 -0.55 4.28 2.37
C PHE A 8 -1.16 2.88 2.44
N VAL A 9 -1.11 2.11 1.34
CA VAL A 9 -1.55 0.71 1.33
C VAL A 9 -0.72 -0.13 2.30
N ALA A 10 0.61 -0.06 2.25
CA ALA A 10 1.50 -0.86 3.09
C ALA A 10 1.27 -0.66 4.61
N TYR A 11 1.00 0.58 5.03
CA TYR A 11 0.81 0.92 6.44
C TYR A 11 -0.63 0.76 6.95
N ARG A 12 -1.62 0.70 6.06
CA ARG A 12 -3.04 0.68 6.45
C ARG A 12 -3.85 -0.51 5.94
N GLN A 13 -3.25 -1.41 5.17
CA GLN A 13 -3.96 -2.55 4.62
C GLN A 13 -4.70 -3.39 5.69
N PRO A 14 -5.88 -3.94 5.37
CA PRO A 14 -6.67 -3.75 4.13
C PRO A 14 -7.14 -2.30 3.93
N VAL A 15 -7.05 -1.78 2.70
CA VAL A 15 -7.66 -0.46 2.36
C VAL A 15 -8.57 -0.56 1.14
N THR A 16 -9.71 0.09 1.19
CA THR A 16 -10.64 0.23 0.06
C THR A 16 -10.13 1.27 -0.95
N ARG A 17 -10.69 1.26 -2.15
CA ARG A 17 -10.40 2.32 -3.14
C ARG A 17 -10.77 3.71 -2.62
N GLU A 18 -11.90 3.81 -1.93
CA GLU A 18 -12.45 5.06 -1.43
C GLU A 18 -11.51 5.67 -0.37
N GLU A 19 -10.96 4.86 0.53
CA GLU A 19 -9.96 5.32 1.52
C GLU A 19 -8.68 5.84 0.86
N VAL A 20 -8.21 5.20 -0.22
CA VAL A 20 -7.03 5.68 -0.95
C VAL A 20 -7.33 7.00 -1.68
N GLU A 21 -8.54 7.18 -2.20
CA GLU A 21 -8.97 8.42 -2.87
C GLU A 21 -9.04 9.63 -1.91
N GLN A 22 -9.13 9.42 -0.60
CA GLN A 22 -9.06 10.49 0.42
C GLN A 22 -7.66 11.12 0.58
N THR A 23 -6.62 10.55 -0.02
CA THR A 23 -5.25 11.10 0.05
C THR A 23 -5.06 12.40 -0.77
N GLU A 24 -6.14 12.93 -1.37
CA GLU A 24 -6.17 14.14 -2.23
C GLU A 24 -5.21 14.09 -3.44
N LYS A 25 -4.75 12.89 -3.82
CA LYS A 25 -3.82 12.73 -4.94
C LYS A 25 -4.55 12.73 -6.28
N LYS A 26 -3.93 13.37 -7.26
CA LYS A 26 -4.39 13.27 -8.64
C LYS A 26 -4.18 11.83 -9.13
N SER A 27 -5.17 11.30 -9.84
CA SER A 27 -5.05 10.04 -10.59
C SER A 27 -4.81 8.77 -9.75
N VAL A 28 -5.33 8.68 -8.52
CA VAL A 28 -5.24 7.48 -7.64
C VAL A 28 -5.55 6.19 -8.38
N GLY A 29 -6.64 6.13 -9.16
CA GLY A 29 -6.98 4.93 -9.93
C GLY A 29 -5.93 4.52 -10.96
N ALA A 30 -5.21 5.46 -11.59
CA ALA A 30 -4.12 5.13 -12.51
C ALA A 30 -2.89 4.58 -11.77
N ILE A 31 -2.61 5.14 -10.58
CA ILE A 31 -1.53 4.68 -9.70
C ILE A 31 -1.82 3.27 -9.19
N LEU A 32 -3.03 3.01 -8.68
CA LEU A 32 -3.44 1.66 -8.24
C LEU A 32 -3.33 0.64 -9.38
N ARG A 33 -3.80 0.97 -10.59
CA ARG A 33 -3.61 0.12 -11.77
C ARG A 33 -2.14 -0.13 -12.08
N GLN A 34 -1.28 0.88 -11.93
CA GLN A 34 0.16 0.72 -12.12
C GLN A 34 0.77 -0.20 -11.06
N LEU A 35 0.38 -0.07 -9.79
CA LEU A 35 0.87 -0.92 -8.69
C LEU A 35 0.42 -2.37 -8.82
N LEU A 36 -0.85 -2.59 -9.21
CA LEU A 36 -1.39 -3.91 -9.55
C LEU A 36 -0.61 -4.56 -10.71
N ARG A 37 -0.37 -3.84 -11.82
CA ARG A 37 0.41 -4.36 -12.95
C ARG A 37 1.86 -4.69 -12.61
N ARG A 38 2.42 -4.02 -11.60
CA ARG A 38 3.78 -4.27 -11.09
C ARG A 38 3.80 -5.31 -9.98
N GLU A 39 2.64 -5.87 -9.63
CA GLU A 39 2.45 -6.84 -8.55
C GLU A 39 3.00 -6.31 -7.22
N LEU A 40 3.02 -4.99 -6.98
CA LEU A 40 3.41 -4.43 -5.68
C LEU A 40 2.21 -4.32 -4.73
N VAL A 41 1.02 -4.31 -5.30
CA VAL A 41 -0.26 -4.36 -4.60
C VAL A 41 -1.12 -5.41 -5.29
N ALA A 42 -1.97 -6.09 -4.53
CA ALA A 42 -3.00 -7.02 -4.98
C ALA A 42 -4.39 -6.55 -4.50
N LEU A 43 -5.42 -7.02 -5.20
CA LEU A 43 -6.82 -6.78 -4.86
C LEU A 43 -7.38 -8.04 -4.20
N ASN A 44 -7.87 -7.94 -2.97
CA ASN A 44 -8.68 -8.95 -2.32
C ASN A 44 -10.16 -8.61 -2.50
N ARG A 45 -10.98 -9.65 -2.74
CA ARG A 45 -12.43 -9.54 -2.93
C ARG A 45 -13.11 -10.50 -1.97
N GLU A 46 -13.74 -9.96 -0.95
CA GLU A 46 -14.42 -10.73 0.09
C GLU A 46 -15.76 -10.08 0.41
N ASP A 47 -16.84 -10.86 0.46
CA ASP A 47 -18.20 -10.40 0.81
C ASP A 47 -18.71 -9.12 0.09
N ASN A 48 -18.29 -8.92 -1.17
CA ASN A 48 -18.54 -7.74 -2.02
C ASN A 48 -17.70 -6.48 -1.70
N GLU A 49 -16.71 -6.58 -0.83
CA GLU A 49 -15.74 -5.53 -0.57
C GLU A 49 -14.44 -5.77 -1.36
N GLU A 50 -13.96 -4.73 -2.04
CA GLU A 50 -12.68 -4.74 -2.75
C GLU A 50 -11.62 -3.99 -1.92
N THR A 51 -10.64 -4.72 -1.39
CA THR A 51 -9.54 -4.16 -0.59
C THR A 51 -8.17 -4.37 -1.23
N TYR A 52 -7.27 -3.43 -1.05
CA TYR A 52 -5.89 -3.46 -1.55
C TYR A 52 -4.91 -3.84 -0.44
N HIS A 53 -3.94 -4.67 -0.80
CA HIS A 53 -2.88 -5.17 0.07
C HIS A 53 -1.56 -5.22 -0.69
N THR A 54 -0.42 -5.05 -0.02
CA THR A 54 0.90 -5.33 -0.59
C THR A 54 1.13 -6.82 -0.77
N THR A 55 2.04 -7.17 -1.67
CA THR A 55 2.37 -8.55 -2.05
C THR A 55 3.72 -8.99 -1.48
N GLU A 56 4.09 -10.25 -1.69
CA GLU A 56 5.45 -10.73 -1.40
C GLU A 56 6.52 -9.97 -2.21
N ARG A 57 6.23 -9.63 -3.47
CA ARG A 57 7.14 -8.84 -4.31
C ARG A 57 7.45 -7.46 -3.71
N PHE A 58 6.50 -6.86 -2.99
CA PHE A 58 6.76 -5.64 -2.23
C PHE A 58 7.82 -5.91 -1.16
N LEU A 59 7.66 -6.97 -0.36
CA LEU A 59 8.63 -7.34 0.68
C LEU A 59 10.02 -7.57 0.09
N ASP A 60 10.12 -8.34 -1.01
CA ASP A 60 11.38 -8.60 -1.72
C ASP A 60 12.04 -7.32 -2.22
N LEU A 61 11.26 -6.42 -2.83
CA LEU A 61 11.77 -5.17 -3.38
C LEU A 61 12.33 -4.24 -2.29
N PHE A 62 11.73 -4.25 -1.10
CA PHE A 62 12.13 -3.42 0.04
C PHE A 62 13.06 -4.14 1.02
N GLY A 63 13.40 -5.41 0.78
CA GLY A 63 14.28 -6.21 1.63
C GLY A 63 13.69 -6.49 3.02
N LEU A 64 12.36 -6.65 3.12
CA LEU A 64 11.64 -6.89 4.36
C LEU A 64 11.33 -8.38 4.49
N ALA A 65 11.43 -8.94 5.70
CA ALA A 65 10.97 -10.30 5.96
C ALA A 65 9.44 -10.33 6.20
N SER A 66 8.90 -9.24 6.72
CA SER A 66 7.48 -9.05 6.95
C SER A 66 7.08 -7.58 6.98
N LEU A 67 5.78 -7.30 6.93
CA LEU A 67 5.27 -5.95 7.12
C LEU A 67 5.50 -5.40 8.53
N ALA A 68 5.80 -6.25 9.51
CA ALA A 68 6.16 -5.81 10.84
C ALA A 68 7.52 -5.07 10.86
N ASP A 69 8.36 -5.30 9.85
CA ASP A 69 9.67 -4.65 9.68
C ASP A 69 9.57 -3.24 9.09
N LEU A 70 8.36 -2.81 8.69
CA LEU A 70 8.16 -1.44 8.23
C LEU A 70 8.43 -0.46 9.37
N PRO A 71 9.21 0.60 9.12
CA PRO A 71 9.52 1.59 10.15
C PRO A 71 8.24 2.29 10.59
N ARG A 72 7.99 2.31 11.89
CA ARG A 72 6.84 2.95 12.52
C ARG A 72 7.22 4.35 12.99
N MET A 73 6.23 5.21 13.22
CA MET A 73 6.51 6.57 13.71
C MET A 73 7.33 6.58 15.01
N ALA A 74 7.19 5.56 15.87
CA ALA A 74 7.96 5.42 17.11
C ALA A 74 9.47 5.19 16.86
N ASP A 75 9.85 4.65 15.71
CA ASP A 75 11.25 4.36 15.36
C ASP A 75 12.01 5.63 14.96
N PHE A 76 11.29 6.67 14.53
CA PHE A 76 11.84 8.00 14.24
C PHE A 76 11.87 8.86 15.50
N THR A 77 12.59 8.42 16.53
CA THR A 77 12.97 9.32 17.62
C THR A 77 14.13 10.17 17.13
N PHE A 78 13.86 11.45 16.83
CA PHE A 78 14.91 12.43 16.62
C PHE A 78 15.70 12.57 17.92
N LYS A 79 16.94 12.07 17.91
CA LYS A 79 17.95 12.42 18.92
C LYS A 79 18.60 13.74 18.56
#